data_AF-A0A352NT42-F1
#
_entry.id   AF-A0A352NT42-F1
#
_cell.length_a   1.000
_cell.length_b   1.000
_cell.length_c   1.000
_cell.angle_alpha   90.00
_cell.angle_beta   90.00
_cell.angle_gamma   90.00
#
_symmetry.space_group_name_H-M   'P 1'
#
loop_
_entity.id
_entity.type
_entity.pdbx_description
1 polymer ?
#
loop_
_entity_poly.entity_id
_entity_poly.type
_entity_poly.pdbx_seq_one_letter_code
_entity_poly.pdbx_strand_id
1 'polypeptide(L)'
;KAAMVEAIMIITEAKTCIMQDFNILSPVSKKTATGTGTDSCVLFTGTGQNIDYCGKHVLMGEMIAGVVLKSLRESVSEIISWGKTQWI
;
A
#
# COMPACT_ATOMS: atom_id res chain seq x y z
N LYS A 1 -17.09 -10.96 6.07
CA LYS A 1 -16.08 -10.44 7.04
C LYS A 1 -14.66 -10.80 6.63
N ALA A 2 -14.40 -12.01 6.13
CA ALA A 2 -13.07 -12.44 5.65
C ALA A 2 -12.51 -11.49 4.57
N ALA A 3 -13.29 -11.15 3.54
CA ALA A 3 -12.87 -10.19 2.50
C ALA A 3 -12.28 -8.88 3.04
N MET A 4 -12.90 -8.22 4.02
CA MET A 4 -12.36 -6.95 4.52
C MET A 4 -10.99 -7.12 5.21
N VAL A 5 -10.79 -8.23 5.92
CA VAL A 5 -9.52 -8.53 6.58
C VAL A 5 -8.45 -8.87 5.54
N GLU A 6 -8.80 -9.66 4.53
CA GLU A 6 -7.92 -10.00 3.39
C GLU A 6 -7.54 -8.74 2.60
N ALA A 7 -8.47 -7.82 2.38
CA ALA A 7 -8.20 -6.55 1.72
C ALA A 7 -7.14 -5.74 2.48
N ILE A 8 -7.25 -5.62 3.81
CA ILE A 8 -6.25 -4.91 4.63
C ILE A 8 -4.88 -5.58 4.52
N MET A 9 -4.84 -6.92 4.51
CA MET A 9 -3.60 -7.68 4.31
C MET A 9 -2.95 -7.34 2.96
N ILE A 10 -3.74 -7.38 1.87
CA ILE A 10 -3.26 -7.05 0.53
C ILE A 10 -2.77 -5.61 0.43
N ILE A 11 -3.51 -4.65 1.00
CA ILE A 11 -3.10 -3.23 1.04
C ILE A 11 -1.74 -3.09 1.75
N THR A 12 -1.56 -3.81 2.86
CA THR A 12 -0.31 -3.76 3.65
C THR A 12 0.88 -4.35 2.89
N GLU A 13 0.68 -5.47 2.20
CA GLU A 13 1.71 -6.10 1.38
C GLU A 13 2.08 -5.24 0.17
N ALA A 14 1.08 -4.68 -0.53
CA ALA A 14 1.30 -3.77 -1.64
C ALA A 14 2.08 -2.52 -1.21
N LYS A 15 1.71 -1.90 -0.09
CA LYS A 15 2.46 -0.78 0.51
C LYS A 15 3.91 -1.17 0.81
N THR A 16 4.11 -2.31 1.46
CA THR A 16 5.45 -2.80 1.82
C THR A 16 6.31 -3.06 0.58
N CYS A 17 5.72 -3.60 -0.48
CA CYS A 17 6.39 -3.79 -1.78
C CYS A 17 6.87 -2.45 -2.35
N ILE A 18 6.06 -1.40 -2.34
CA ILE A 18 6.51 -0.06 -2.81
C ILE A 18 7.65 0.48 -1.95
N MET A 19 7.58 0.33 -0.62
CA MET A 19 8.67 0.78 0.25
C MET A 19 9.99 0.05 -0.06
N GLN A 20 9.91 -1.24 -0.40
CA GLN A 20 11.06 -2.04 -0.84
C GLN A 20 11.57 -1.62 -2.22
N ASP A 21 10.68 -1.47 -3.21
CA ASP A 21 11.01 -1.07 -4.58
C ASP A 21 11.79 0.25 -4.63
N PHE A 22 11.38 1.23 -3.81
CA PHE A 22 12.04 2.54 -3.71
C PHE A 22 13.18 2.58 -2.69
N ASN A 23 13.53 1.45 -2.09
CA ASN A 23 14.58 1.33 -1.07
C ASN A 23 14.41 2.35 0.07
N ILE A 24 13.17 2.55 0.54
CA ILE A 24 12.87 3.45 1.64
C ILE A 24 13.37 2.83 2.94
N LEU A 25 14.20 3.57 3.67
CA LEU A 25 14.77 3.14 4.94
C LEU A 25 14.15 3.89 6.10
N SER A 26 13.99 3.20 7.24
CA SER A 26 13.67 3.85 8.49
C SER A 26 14.79 4.84 8.86
N PRO A 27 14.48 6.10 9.19
CA PRO A 27 15.49 7.08 9.57
C PRO A 27 16.20 6.69 10.87
N VAL A 28 15.52 5.93 11.75
CA VAL A 28 16.02 5.50 13.05
C VAL A 28 16.88 4.24 12.92
N SER A 29 16.35 3.16 12.33
CA SER A 29 17.02 1.85 12.32
C SER A 29 17.90 1.61 11.10
N LYS A 30 17.78 2.44 10.05
CA LYS A 30 18.41 2.25 8.73
C LYS A 30 18.07 0.94 8.02
N LYS A 31 17.05 0.21 8.51
CA LYS A 31 16.51 -0.98 7.85
C LYS A 31 15.38 -0.58 6.90
N THR A 32 15.06 -1.48 5.96
CA THR A 32 13.92 -1.36 5.06
C THR A 32 12.64 -1.03 5.82
N ALA A 33 11.99 0.06 5.43
CA ALA A 33 10.69 0.45 5.98
C ALA A 33 9.58 -0.43 5.37
N THR A 34 8.57 -0.74 6.14
CA THR A 34 7.33 -1.41 5.67
C THR A 34 6.15 -0.44 5.58
N GLY A 35 6.41 0.84 5.89
CA GLY A 35 5.41 1.87 6.12
C GLY A 35 6.01 3.09 6.81
N THR A 36 5.16 4.00 7.27
CA THR A 36 5.54 5.18 8.07
C THR A 36 4.74 5.22 9.37
N GLY A 37 5.21 5.94 10.39
CA GLY A 37 4.51 6.04 11.67
C GLY A 37 3.15 6.75 11.61
N THR A 38 2.83 7.37 10.47
CA THR A 38 1.57 8.10 10.22
C THR A 38 0.68 7.40 9.19
N ASP A 39 1.08 6.23 8.69
CA ASP A 39 0.25 5.51 7.74
C ASP A 39 -1.03 4.98 8.42
N SER A 40 -2.13 5.02 7.67
CA SER A 40 -3.43 4.57 8.13
C SER A 40 -4.19 3.97 6.95
N CYS A 41 -5.08 3.03 7.23
CA CYS A 41 -5.87 2.35 6.23
C CYS A 41 -7.32 2.30 6.70
N VAL A 42 -8.23 2.68 5.82
CA VAL A 42 -9.67 2.59 6.04
C VAL A 42 -10.29 1.87 4.84
N LEU A 43 -11.21 0.96 5.13
CA LEU A 43 -11.89 0.17 4.13
C LEU A 43 -13.40 0.31 4.30
N PHE A 44 -14.10 0.58 3.21
CA PHE A 44 -15.55 0.67 3.15
C PHE A 44 -16.10 -0.28 2.09
N THR A 45 -17.30 -0.78 2.33
CA THR A 45 -18.03 -1.63 1.38
C THR A 45 -19.19 -0.85 0.78
N GLY A 46 -19.46 -1.06 -0.51
CA GLY A 46 -20.65 -0.51 -1.19
C GLY A 46 -21.90 -1.38 -1.00
N THR A 47 -22.97 -1.02 -1.69
CA THR A 47 -24.26 -1.74 -1.73
C THR A 47 -24.36 -2.74 -2.90
N GLY A 48 -23.24 -3.03 -3.56
CA GLY A 48 -23.18 -3.93 -4.72
C GLY A 48 -23.22 -5.41 -4.33
N GLN A 49 -22.80 -6.26 -5.27
CA GLN A 49 -22.70 -7.71 -5.03
C GLN A 49 -21.80 -8.01 -3.82
N ASN A 50 -22.23 -8.96 -3.00
CA ASN A 50 -21.46 -9.39 -1.85
C ASN A 50 -20.20 -10.15 -2.31
N ILE A 51 -19.07 -9.83 -1.70
CA ILE A 51 -17.78 -10.48 -1.92
C ILE A 51 -17.37 -11.12 -0.60
N ASP A 52 -17.32 -12.44 -0.58
CA ASP A 52 -17.03 -13.20 0.64
C ASP A 52 -15.53 -13.22 0.99
N TYR A 53 -14.68 -13.21 -0.04
CA TYR A 53 -13.21 -13.22 0.05
C TYR A 53 -12.57 -12.39 -1.07
N CYS A 54 -11.40 -11.82 -0.81
CA CYS A 54 -10.61 -11.08 -1.78
C CYS A 54 -9.09 -11.35 -1.66
N GLY A 55 -8.69 -12.55 -1.22
CA GLY A 55 -7.28 -12.96 -1.13
C GLY A 55 -6.49 -12.93 -2.46
N LYS A 56 -5.22 -13.33 -2.40
CA LYS A 56 -4.24 -13.20 -3.50
C LYS A 56 -4.56 -13.97 -4.78
N HIS A 57 -5.37 -15.02 -4.69
CA HIS A 57 -5.69 -15.90 -5.82
C HIS A 57 -6.97 -15.50 -6.56
N VAL A 58 -7.53 -14.32 -6.28
CA VAL A 58 -8.80 -13.89 -6.85
C VAL A 58 -8.70 -12.48 -7.41
N LEU A 59 -9.50 -12.20 -8.44
CA LEU A 59 -9.44 -10.95 -9.17
C LEU A 59 -9.62 -9.72 -8.25
N MET A 60 -10.51 -9.80 -7.26
CA MET A 60 -10.71 -8.68 -6.34
C MET A 60 -9.43 -8.34 -5.55
N GLY A 61 -8.64 -9.35 -5.16
CA GLY A 61 -7.37 -9.14 -4.48
C GLY A 61 -6.33 -8.49 -5.37
N GLU A 62 -6.23 -8.95 -6.62
CA GLU A 62 -5.38 -8.34 -7.64
C GLU A 62 -5.76 -6.86 -7.87
N MET A 63 -7.04 -6.56 -8.00
CA MET A 63 -7.53 -5.19 -8.21
C MET A 63 -7.19 -4.27 -7.02
N ILE A 64 -7.38 -4.74 -5.79
CA ILE A 64 -7.00 -4.00 -4.58
C ILE A 64 -5.49 -3.75 -4.55
N ALA A 65 -4.67 -4.77 -4.81
CA ALA A 65 -3.22 -4.61 -4.86
C ALA A 65 -2.81 -3.62 -5.95
N GLY A 66 -3.37 -3.75 -7.14
CA GLY A 66 -3.04 -2.94 -8.31
C GLY A 66 -3.30 -1.45 -8.09
N VAL A 67 -4.44 -1.09 -7.48
CA VAL A 67 -4.74 0.33 -7.20
C VAL A 67 -3.77 0.90 -6.17
N VAL A 68 -3.45 0.15 -5.10
CA VAL A 68 -2.51 0.60 -4.06
C VAL A 68 -1.10 0.75 -4.61
N LEU A 69 -0.61 -0.25 -5.35
CA LEU A 69 0.70 -0.22 -5.99
C LEU A 69 0.84 0.97 -6.94
N LYS A 70 -0.17 1.21 -7.77
CA LYS A 70 -0.17 2.34 -8.71
C LYS A 70 -0.14 3.67 -7.97
N SER A 71 -1.10 3.91 -7.07
CA SER A 71 -1.22 5.18 -6.35
C SER A 71 0.01 5.48 -5.51
N LEU A 72 0.52 4.49 -4.74
CA LEU A 72 1.72 4.71 -3.93
C LEU A 72 2.98 4.88 -4.78
N ARG A 73 3.12 4.16 -5.90
CA ARG A 73 4.27 4.35 -6.81
C ARG A 73 4.29 5.77 -7.37
N GLU A 74 3.14 6.29 -7.79
CA GLU A 74 3.01 7.67 -8.28
C GLU A 74 3.37 8.68 -7.18
N SER A 75 2.74 8.58 -6.00
CA SER A 75 3.00 9.52 -4.89
C SER A 75 4.43 9.46 -4.36
N VAL A 76 5.00 8.27 -4.17
CA VAL A 76 6.38 8.13 -3.66
C VAL A 76 7.39 8.63 -4.71
N SER A 77 7.16 8.37 -6.00
CA SER A 77 8.02 8.91 -7.08
C SER A 77 8.03 10.44 -7.08
N GLU A 78 6.86 11.06 -6.91
CA GLU A 78 6.73 12.51 -6.83
C GLU A 78 7.51 13.07 -5.62
N ILE A 79 7.32 12.52 -4.43
CA ILE A 79 8.03 12.95 -3.21
C ILE A 79 9.55 12.79 -3.35
N ILE A 80 10.02 11.68 -3.94
CA ILE A 80 11.45 11.48 -4.19
C ILE A 80 11.97 12.50 -5.22
N SER A 81 11.16 12.86 -6.22
CA SER A 81 11.53 13.92 -7.17
C SER A 81 11.69 15.27 -6.47
N TRP A 82 10.89 15.55 -5.43
CA TRP A 82 11.05 16.73 -4.59
C TRP A 82 12.31 16.67 -3.72
N GLY A 83 12.81 15.48 -3.37
CA GLY A 83 14.10 15.33 -2.67
C GLY A 83 15.32 15.78 -3.49
N LYS A 84 15.17 15.99 -4.81
CA LYS A 84 16.16 16.73 -5.62
C LYS A 84 16.08 18.26 -5.46
N THR A 85 15.02 18.75 -4.82
CA THR A 85 14.75 20.15 -4.44
C THR A 85 14.66 20.24 -2.91
N GLN A 86 15.84 20.28 -2.27
CA GLN A 86 16.11 20.58 -0.85
C GLN A 86 14.92 20.94 0.07
N TRP A 87 14.20 19.95 0.60
CA TRP A 87 13.29 20.15 1.75
C TRP A 87 13.32 19.01 2.78
N ILE A 88 14.41 18.24 2.80
CA ILE A 88 14.79 17.31 3.89
C ILE A 88 16.28 17.41 4.16
#